data_AF-A0A1X0F7Y8-F1
#
_entry.id   AF-A0A1X0F7Y8-F1
#
_cell.length_a   1.000
_cell.length_b   1.000
_cell.length_c   1.000
_cell.angle_alpha   90.00
_cell.angle_beta   90.00
_cell.angle_gamma   90.00
#
_symmetry.space_group_name_H-M   'P 1'
#
loop_
_entity.id
_entity.type
_entity.pdbx_description
1 polymer ?
#
loop_
_entity_poly.entity_id
_entity_poly.type
_entity_poly.pdbx_seq_one_letter_code
_entity_poly.pdbx_strand_id
1 'polypeptide(L)'
;MDITVTFVGNATTLIFAGGLTLLTDPNFLHRGHAELVAMLALPKVIPVHFDDYAVFASPLSDFTREMQHRGLGDRIVVLNRGATVTV
;
A
#
# COMPACT_ATOMS: atom_id res chain seq x y z
N MET A 1 8.57 -2.18 -20.86
CA MET A 1 7.80 -1.48 -19.82
C MET A 1 8.77 -1.18 -18.71
N ASP A 2 8.89 0.08 -18.33
CA ASP A 2 9.81 0.46 -17.26
C ASP A 2 9.16 0.17 -15.90
N ILE A 3 9.97 -0.33 -14.98
CA ILE A 3 9.57 -0.61 -13.60
C ILE A 3 10.42 0.29 -12.72
N THR A 4 9.78 1.18 -11.99
CA THR A 4 10.47 2.03 -11.01
C THR A 4 10.28 1.41 -9.63
N VAL A 5 11.38 1.19 -8.93
CA VAL A 5 11.37 0.64 -7.58
C VAL A 5 11.91 1.70 -6.62
N THR A 6 11.14 2.02 -5.59
CA THR A 6 11.56 2.93 -4.51
C THR A 6 11.55 2.17 -3.19
N PHE A 7 12.73 2.00 -2.59
CA PHE A 7 12.86 1.43 -1.26
C PHE A 7 12.58 2.52 -0.21
N VAL A 8 11.62 2.25 0.69
CA VAL A 8 11.22 3.20 1.73
C VAL A 8 11.92 2.90 3.06
N GLY A 9 12.10 1.62 3.40
CA GLY A 9 12.69 1.16 4.67
C GLY A 9 12.00 -0.11 5.19
N ASN A 10 12.62 -0.84 6.13
CA ASN A 10 12.19 -2.20 6.53
C ASN A 10 12.01 -3.12 5.30
N ALA A 11 10.89 -3.83 5.11
CA ALA A 11 10.56 -4.50 3.85
C ALA A 11 9.58 -3.68 2.97
N THR A 12 9.38 -2.39 3.28
CA THR A 12 8.50 -1.50 2.54
C THR A 12 9.14 -1.00 1.24
N THR A 13 8.56 -1.39 0.11
CA THR A 13 8.98 -1.00 -1.25
C THR A 13 7.77 -0.52 -2.07
N LEU A 14 7.97 0.53 -2.86
CA LEU A 14 7.01 0.96 -3.87
C LEU A 14 7.49 0.47 -5.24
N ILE A 15 6.62 -0.25 -5.95
CA ILE A 15 6.90 -0.69 -7.32
C ILE A 15 5.90 -0.02 -8.24
N PHE A 16 6.40 0.86 -9.10
CA PHE A 16 5.61 1.51 -10.13
C PHE A 16 5.79 0.82 -11.47
N ALA A 17 4.67 0.38 -12.04
CA ALA A 17 4.63 -0.40 -13.27
C ALA A 17 3.32 -0.09 -14.00
N GLY A 18 3.40 0.51 -15.20
CA GLY A 18 2.22 0.75 -16.03
C GLY A 18 1.13 1.65 -15.40
N GLY A 19 1.49 2.60 -14.54
CA GLY A 19 0.52 3.48 -13.85
C GLY A 19 0.02 2.95 -12.51
N LEU A 20 0.37 1.71 -12.15
CA LEU A 20 0.05 1.11 -10.85
C LEU A 20 1.22 1.29 -9.88
N THR A 21 0.91 1.55 -8.61
CA THR A 21 1.91 1.43 -7.52
C THR A 21 1.57 0.26 -6.61
N LEU A 22 2.49 -0.69 -6.46
CA LEU A 22 2.44 -1.74 -5.45
C LEU A 22 3.17 -1.26 -4.20
N LEU A 23 2.52 -1.35 -3.03
CA LEU A 23 3.13 -1.06 -1.73
C LEU A 23 3.38 -2.39 -1.01
N THR A 24 4.64 -2.80 -0.93
CA THR A 24 5.04 -4.05 -0.26
C THR A 24 5.22 -3.84 1.22
N ASP A 25 4.91 -4.85 2.03
CA ASP A 25 5.15 -4.93 3.48
C ASP A 25 5.09 -3.57 4.19
N PRO A 26 3.95 -2.87 4.11
CA PRO A 26 3.74 -1.73 4.97
C PRO A 26 3.65 -2.30 6.39
N ASN A 27 4.72 -2.21 7.17
CA ASN A 27 4.61 -2.37 8.62
C ASN A 27 3.74 -1.22 9.13
N PHE A 28 2.41 -1.39 9.09
CA PHE A 28 1.47 -0.31 9.30
C PHE A 28 1.78 0.30 10.66
N LEU A 29 2.45 1.45 10.65
CA LEU A 29 2.49 2.36 11.76
C LEU A 29 1.28 3.26 11.57
N HIS A 30 0.59 3.59 12.65
CA HIS A 30 -0.78 4.11 12.65
C HIS A 30 -1.01 5.38 11.77
N ARG A 31 0.04 6.02 11.22
CA ARG A 31 -0.05 7.24 10.39
C ARG A 31 0.87 7.32 9.16
N GLY A 32 2.02 6.66 9.13
CA GLY A 32 3.09 6.99 8.17
C GLY A 32 2.79 6.66 6.70
N HIS A 33 2.01 5.62 6.43
CA HIS A 33 1.87 5.12 5.06
C HIS A 33 0.83 5.86 4.23
N ALA A 34 -0.30 6.25 4.84
CA ALA A 34 -1.28 7.10 4.14
C ALA A 34 -0.68 8.48 3.81
N GLU A 35 0.23 8.98 4.66
CA GLU A 35 1.00 10.19 4.40
C GLU A 35 1.98 10.02 3.24
N LEU A 36 2.71 8.90 3.17
CA LEU A 36 3.57 8.59 2.03
C LEU A 36 2.80 8.52 0.70
N VAL A 37 1.62 7.88 0.69
CA VAL A 37 0.75 7.81 -0.49
C VAL A 37 0.32 9.20 -0.95
N ALA A 38 0.00 10.09 0.00
CA ALA A 38 -0.35 11.48 -0.30
C ALA A 38 0.85 12.27 -0.84
N MET A 39 2.00 12.17 -0.19
CA MET A 39 3.24 12.89 -0.58
C MET A 39 3.70 12.53 -1.99
N LEU A 40 3.55 11.26 -2.37
CA LEU A 40 3.96 10.76 -3.68
C LEU A 40 2.87 10.88 -4.75
N ALA A 41 1.70 11.41 -4.41
CA ALA A 41 0.56 11.56 -5.32
C ALA A 41 0.20 10.26 -6.07
N LEU A 42 0.33 9.10 -5.40
CA LEU A 42 0.16 7.81 -6.06
C LEU A 42 -1.30 7.64 -6.52
N PRO A 43 -1.55 7.22 -7.77
CA PRO A 43 -2.89 7.13 -8.33
C PRO A 43 -3.68 5.91 -7.83
N LYS A 44 -3.01 4.75 -7.72
CA LYS A 44 -3.54 3.50 -7.17
C LYS A 44 -2.48 2.80 -6.33
N VAL A 45 -2.91 2.19 -5.23
CA VAL A 45 -2.06 1.49 -4.27
C VAL A 45 -2.66 0.12 -3.94
N ILE A 46 -1.84 -0.92 -4.06
CA ILE A 46 -2.17 -2.28 -3.60
C ILE A 46 -1.27 -2.59 -2.39
N PRO A 47 -1.82 -2.73 -1.17
CA PRO A 47 -1.05 -3.22 -0.03
C PRO A 47 -0.84 -4.74 -0.14
N VAL A 48 0.39 -5.22 0.06
CA VAL A 48 0.72 -6.66 0.17
C VAL A 48 1.53 -6.95 1.43
N HIS A 49 1.52 -8.20 1.89
CA HIS A 49 2.10 -8.62 3.18
C HIS A 49 1.48 -7.89 4.39
N PHE A 50 0.16 -7.99 4.56
CA PHE A 50 -0.55 -7.49 5.74
C PHE A 50 -1.12 -8.60 6.64
N ASP A 51 -1.16 -9.85 6.15
CA ASP A 51 -1.75 -11.00 6.84
C ASP A 51 -0.75 -12.14 7.11
N ASP A 52 0.48 -12.05 6.59
CA ASP A 52 1.45 -13.17 6.58
C ASP A 52 2.32 -13.29 7.86
N TYR A 53 2.37 -12.26 8.70
CA TYR A 53 3.18 -12.23 9.92
C TYR A 53 2.32 -11.94 11.15
N ALA A 54 2.42 -12.75 12.21
CA ALA A 54 1.70 -12.54 13.47
C ALA A 54 2.16 -11.29 14.26
N VAL A 55 3.04 -10.45 13.69
CA VAL A 55 3.79 -9.39 14.38
C VAL A 55 3.62 -8.01 13.71
N PHE A 56 2.49 -7.77 13.04
CA PHE A 56 2.22 -6.42 12.51
C PHE A 56 1.89 -5.44 13.64
N ALA A 57 2.47 -4.24 13.57
CA ALA A 57 2.18 -3.17 14.51
C ALA A 57 0.75 -2.60 14.38
N SER A 58 0.12 -2.74 13.20
CA SER A 58 -1.31 -2.44 12.99
C SER A 58 -1.93 -3.34 11.91
N PRO A 59 -3.23 -3.67 12.00
CA PRO A 59 -3.96 -4.39 10.96
C PRO A 59 -4.24 -3.53 9.71
N LEU A 60 -4.50 -4.17 8.56
CA LEU A 60 -4.93 -3.52 7.30
C LEU A 60 -6.12 -2.56 7.51
N SER A 61 -7.05 -2.90 8.41
CA SER A 61 -8.23 -2.10 8.72
C SER A 61 -7.89 -0.68 9.20
N ASP A 62 -6.74 -0.49 9.84
CA ASP A 62 -6.33 0.83 10.32
C ASP A 62 -5.82 1.69 9.17
N PHE A 63 -5.07 1.09 8.24
CA PHE A 63 -4.66 1.77 7.01
C PHE A 63 -5.86 2.15 6.13
N THR A 64 -6.79 1.22 5.90
CA THR A 64 -7.97 1.52 5.07
C THR A 64 -8.81 2.63 5.69
N ARG A 65 -8.93 2.67 7.02
CA ARG A 65 -9.65 3.72 7.75
C ARG A 65 -8.97 5.07 7.61
N GLU A 66 -7.64 5.14 7.74
CA GLU A 66 -6.88 6.38 7.60
C GLU A 66 -6.97 6.93 6.17
N MET A 67 -6.86 6.08 5.16
CA MET A 67 -7.02 6.46 3.75
C MET A 67 -8.44 6.98 3.46
N GLN A 68 -9.48 6.35 4.01
CA GLN A 68 -10.86 6.84 3.93
C GLN A 68 -11.01 8.21 4.59
N HIS A 69 -10.47 8.39 5.81
CA HIS A 69 -10.51 9.66 6.53
C HIS A 69 -9.84 10.81 5.74
N ARG A 70 -8.81 10.50 4.95
CA ARG A 70 -8.12 11.46 4.07
C ARG A 70 -8.78 11.68 2.71
N GLY A 71 -9.90 11.02 2.41
CA GLY A 71 -10.54 11.09 1.09
C GLY A 71 -9.74 10.39 -0.02
N LEU A 72 -8.84 9.47 0.34
CA LEU A 72 -7.98 8.71 -0.57
C LEU A 72 -8.47 7.27 -0.78
N GLY A 73 -9.66 6.93 -0.24
CA GLY A 73 -10.21 5.57 -0.26
C GLY A 73 -10.29 4.94 -1.66
N ASP A 74 -10.66 5.74 -2.67
CA ASP A 74 -10.82 5.28 -4.06
C ASP A 74 -9.51 4.82 -4.72
N ARG A 75 -8.36 5.10 -4.09
CA ARG A 75 -7.04 4.70 -4.58
C ARG A 75 -6.61 3.33 -4.08
N ILE A 76 -7.33 2.75 -3.11
CA ILE A 76 -6.98 1.46 -2.52
C ILE A 76 -7.60 0.35 -3.35
N VAL A 77 -6.78 -0.61 -3.75
CA VAL A 77 -7.24 -1.88 -4.31
C VAL A 77 -6.82 -3.00 -3.36
N VAL A 78 -7.79 -3.53 -2.61
CA VAL A 78 -7.58 -4.65 -1.68
C VAL A 78 -7.77 -5.96 -2.44
N LEU A 79 -6.81 -6.87 -2.33
CA LEU A 79 -6.86 -8.20 -2.94
C LEU A 79 -6.87 -9.28 -1.87
N ASN A 80 -7.72 -10.29 -2.08
CA ASN A 80 -7.69 -11.52 -1.29
C ASN A 80 -6.54 -12.42 -1.76
N ARG A 81 -6.09 -13.35 -0.91
CA ARG A 81 -5.08 -14.35 -1.29
C ARG A 81 -5.48 -15.10 -2.55
N GLY A 82 -4.57 -15.15 -3.53
CA GLY A 82 -4.79 -15.80 -4.82
C GLY A 82 -5.61 -14.97 -5.83
N ALA A 83 -6.06 -13.76 -5.48
CA ALA A 83 -6.75 -12.89 -6.42
C ALA A 83 -5.77 -12.21 -7.41
N THR A 84 -6.26 -11.90 -8.60
CA THR A 84 -5.55 -11.15 -9.65
C THR A 84 -6.37 -9.92 -10.02
N VAL A 85 -5.72 -8.81 -10.31
CA VAL A 85 -6.37 -7.60 -10.79
C VAL A 85 -5.60 -6.99 -11.96
N THR A 86 -6.34 -6.44 -12.92
CA THR A 86 -5.81 -5.58 -13.99
C THR A 86 -6.37 -4.18 -13.74
N VAL A 87 -5.51 -3.17 -13.68
CA VAL A 87 -5.81 -1.84 -13.15
C VAL A 87 -5.25 -0.74 -14.01
#